data_AF-A0A965C7D1-F1
#
_entry.id   AF-A0A965C7D1-F1
#
_cell.length_a   1.000
_cell.length_b   1.000
_cell.length_c   1.000
_cell.angle_alpha   90.00
_cell.angle_beta   90.00
_cell.angle_gamma   90.00
#
_symmetry.space_group_name_H-M   'P 1'
#
loop_
_entity.id
_entity.type
_entity.pdbx_description
1 polymer ?
#
loop_
_entity_poly.entity_id
_entity_poly.type
_entity_poly.pdbx_seq_one_letter_code
_entity_poly.pdbx_strand_id
1 'polypeptide(L)' 'MLKFHRFFAYFLIIFGLIANTWAAESASSSQSDFFTKKDDVFLSPDQAFKLDVKAVDAQTLSANFTVAPGHYLYR' A
#
# COMPACT_ATOMS: atom_id res chain seq x y z
N MET A 1 -3.77 10.98 30.78
CA MET A 1 -3.47 9.82 29.91
C MET A 1 -4.68 8.87 29.82
N LEU A 2 -5.88 9.38 29.49
CA LEU A 2 -7.10 8.55 29.39
C LEU A 2 -8.17 9.19 28.49
N LYS A 3 -7.74 9.82 27.38
CA LYS A 3 -8.65 10.43 26.39
C LYS A 3 -8.38 9.97 24.95
N PHE A 4 -7.40 9.08 24.75
CA PHE A 4 -7.07 8.52 23.45
C PHE A 4 -7.96 7.33 23.08
N HIS A 5 -8.31 6.51 24.08
CA HIS A 5 -9.16 5.33 23.89
C HIS A 5 -10.60 5.67 23.50
N ARG A 6 -11.14 6.80 23.97
CA ARG A 6 -12.50 7.25 23.61
C ARG A 6 -12.56 7.82 22.20
N PHE A 7 -11.46 8.40 21.71
CA PHE A 7 -11.33 8.88 20.33
C PHE A 7 -11.40 7.73 19.31
N PHE A 8 -10.77 6.59 19.64
CA PHE A 8 -10.79 5.39 18.82
C PHE A 8 -12.18 4.74 18.73
N ALA A 9 -12.97 4.79 19.81
CA ALA A 9 -14.35 4.30 19.82
C ALA A 9 -15.30 5.16 18.97
N TYR A 10 -15.12 6.48 18.94
CA TYR A 10 -15.90 7.36 18.04
C TYR A 10 -15.53 7.18 16.57
N PHE A 11 -14.26 6.88 16.27
CA PHE A 11 -13.80 6.58 14.91
C PHE A 11 -14.50 5.33 14.32
N LEU A 12 -14.71 4.30 15.15
CA LEU A 12 -15.35 3.05 14.73
C LEU A 12 -16.88 3.19 14.54
N ILE A 13 -17.53 4.09 15.30
CA ILE A 13 -18.98 4.36 15.20
C ILE A 13 -19.33 5.24 13.99
N ILE A 14 -18.47 6.20 13.61
CA ILE A 14 -18.70 7.03 12.39
C ILE A 14 -18.53 6.19 11.12
N PHE A 15 -17.61 5.22 11.12
CA PHE A 15 -17.39 4.36 9.95
C PHE A 15 -18.55 3.38 9.68
N GLY A 16 -19.35 3.05 10.70
CA GLY A 16 -20.42 2.05 10.60
C GLY A 16 -21.75 2.53 10.02
N LEU A 17 -21.97 3.83 9.81
CA LEU A 17 -23.27 4.38 9.40
C LEU A 17 -23.40 4.73 7.90
N ILE A 18 -22.36 4.52 7.08
CA ILE A 18 -22.42 4.77 5.62
C ILE A 18 -22.53 3.46 4.82
N ALA A 19 -22.73 2.33 5.50
CA ALA A 19 -23.07 1.09 4.83
C ALA A 19 -24.54 1.15 4.36
N ASN A 20 -24.69 1.39 3.05
CA ASN A 20 -25.68 0.78 2.17
C ASN A 20 -26.93 1.62 1.86
N THR A 21 -26.78 2.62 0.99
CA THR A 21 -27.86 3.01 0.06
C THR A 21 -27.30 3.30 -1.33
N TRP A 22 -27.15 2.27 -2.17
CA TRP A 22 -27.59 2.38 -3.56
C TRP A 22 -27.66 0.99 -4.21
N ALA A 23 -28.75 0.77 -4.92
CA ALA A 23 -28.97 -0.39 -5.75
C ALA A 23 -28.67 0.00 -7.21
N ALA A 24 -28.05 -0.94 -7.92
CA ALA A 24 -28.00 -1.10 -9.37
C ALA A 24 -27.85 0.18 -10.23
N GLU A 25 -26.63 0.42 -10.70
CA GLU A 25 -26.44 1.09 -11.99
C GLU A 25 -25.83 0.14 -13.02
N SER A 26 -26.25 0.36 -14.26
CA SER A 26 -26.14 -0.51 -15.41
C SER A 26 -24.70 -0.72 -15.82
N ALA A 27 -24.35 -1.95 -16.22
CA ALA A 27 -23.06 -2.26 -16.84
C ALA A 27 -22.90 -1.47 -18.14
N SER A 28 -22.29 -0.29 -18.06
CA SER A 28 -21.63 0.36 -19.19
C SER A 28 -20.25 -0.26 -19.28
N SER A 29 -20.08 -1.19 -20.23
CA SER A 29 -18.79 -1.78 -20.58
C SER A 29 -17.84 -0.68 -21.06
N SER A 30 -17.15 -0.07 -20.11
CA SER A 30 -16.19 0.98 -20.36
C SER A 30 -14.82 0.31 -20.35
N GLN A 31 -14.17 0.32 -21.50
CA GLN A 31 -12.82 -0.22 -21.74
C GLN A 31 -11.75 0.42 -20.81
N SER A 32 -12.16 1.40 -19.99
CA SER A 32 -11.44 2.03 -18.90
C SER A 32 -11.29 1.17 -17.64
N ASP A 33 -12.16 0.19 -17.36
CA ASP A 33 -12.13 -0.60 -16.12
C ASP A 33 -10.83 -1.40 -15.92
N PHE A 34 -10.10 -1.66 -17.01
CA PHE A 34 -8.76 -2.25 -16.98
C PHE A 34 -7.69 -1.31 -16.41
N PHE A 35 -7.86 0.00 -16.60
CA PHE A 35 -6.97 1.04 -16.10
C PHE A 35 -7.45 1.60 -14.75
N THR A 36 -8.72 1.42 -14.40
CA THR A 36 -9.29 1.88 -13.12
C THR A 36 -9.21 0.84 -12.01
N LYS A 37 -8.95 -0.44 -12.33
CA LYS A 37 -8.78 -1.51 -11.33
C LYS A 37 -7.33 -1.97 -11.21
N LYS A 38 -6.48 -1.11 -10.68
CA LYS A 38 -5.29 -1.48 -9.90
C LYS A 38 -4.98 -0.33 -8.94
N ASP A 39 -5.46 -0.43 -7.71
CA ASP A 39 -4.87 0.29 -6.57
C ASP A 39 -3.50 -0.33 -6.22
N ASP A 40 -2.71 -0.72 -7.23
CA ASP A 40 -1.30 -0.99 -7.06
C ASP A 40 -0.69 0.39 -6.86
N VAL A 41 -0.64 0.80 -5.58
CA VAL A 41 -0.02 2.04 -5.14
C VAL A 41 1.33 2.12 -5.85
N PHE A 42 1.42 3.02 -6.83
CA PHE A 42 2.63 3.16 -7.62
C PHE A 42 3.72 3.68 -6.68
N LEU A 43 4.57 2.77 -6.22
CA LEU A 43 5.64 3.09 -5.30
C LEU A 43 6.77 3.76 -6.08
N SER A 44 7.34 4.82 -5.49
CA SER A 44 8.59 5.36 -6.01
C SER A 44 9.70 4.30 -5.93
N PRO A 45 10.71 4.34 -6.81
CA PRO A 45 11.79 3.34 -6.83
C PRO A 45 12.45 3.11 -5.48
N ASP A 46 12.71 4.18 -4.70
CA ASP A 46 13.33 4.08 -3.38
C ASP A 46 12.48 3.35 -2.33
N GLN A 47 11.15 3.29 -2.54
CA GLN A 47 10.21 2.56 -1.68
C GLN A 47 10.04 1.12 -2.16
N ALA A 48 10.01 0.92 -3.49
CA ALA A 48 9.88 -0.40 -4.09
C ALA A 48 11.16 -1.24 -3.99
N PHE A 49 12.34 -0.61 -3.97
CA PHE A 49 13.65 -1.25 -4.02
C PHE A 49 14.59 -0.63 -2.99
N LYS A 50 14.45 -1.02 -1.72
CA LYS A 50 15.27 -0.45 -0.64
C LYS A 50 16.64 -1.14 -0.62
N LEU A 51 17.71 -0.36 -0.73
CA LEU A 51 19.08 -0.85 -0.65
C LEU A 51 19.66 -0.63 0.75
N ASP A 52 20.13 -1.72 1.37
CA ASP A 52 20.90 -1.72 2.61
C ASP A 52 22.33 -2.13 2.30
N VAL A 53 23.29 -1.24 2.57
CA VAL A 53 24.72 -1.51 2.39
C VAL A 53 25.41 -1.47 3.73
N LYS A 54 26.19 -2.51 4.02
CA LYS A 54 26.97 -2.65 5.26
C LYS A 54 28.39 -3.10 4.94
N ALA A 55 29.36 -2.48 5.61
CA ALA A 55 30.72 -2.98 5.60
C ALA A 55 30.82 -4.18 6.55
N VAL A 56 31.25 -5.33 6.02
CA VAL A 56 31.46 -6.55 6.81
C VAL A 56 32.88 -6.54 7.39
N ASP A 57 33.85 -6.10 6.59
CA ASP A 57 35.25 -5.92 6.99
C ASP A 57 35.93 -4.86 6.09
N ALA A 58 37.26 -4.75 6.17
CA ALA A 58 38.05 -3.76 5.42
C ALA A 58 38.00 -3.91 3.89
N GLN A 59 37.61 -5.09 3.38
CA GLN A 59 37.63 -5.44 1.96
C GLN A 59 36.28 -5.97 1.45
N THR A 60 35.32 -6.22 2.35
CA THR A 60 34.04 -6.83 2.02
C THR A 60 32.87 -5.90 2.34
N LEU A 61 32.03 -5.64 1.34
CA LEU A 61 30.74 -4.96 1.49
C LEU A 61 29.60 -5.95 1.23
N SER A 62 28.57 -5.89 2.07
CA SER A 62 27.30 -6.58 1.87
C SER A 62 26.26 -5.57 1.38
N ALA A 63 25.58 -5.89 0.28
CA ALA A 63 24.48 -5.11 -0.27
C ALA A 63 23.24 -5.99 -0.35
N ASN A 64 22.14 -5.56 0.28
CA ASN A 64 20.90 -6.30 0.34
C ASN A 64 19.76 -5.42 -0.21
N PHE A 65 18.97 -5.97 -1.13
CA PHE A 65 17.78 -5.30 -1.64
C PHE A 65 16.53 -5.88 -0.98
N THR A 66 15.69 -5.01 -0.42
CA THR A 66 14.33 -5.35 0.00
C THR A 66 13.37 -4.87 -1.07
N VAL A 67 12.69 -5.81 -1.72
CA VAL A 67 11.78 -5.53 -2.84
C VAL A 67 10.33 -5.60 -2.37
N ALA A 68 9.54 -4.58 -2.71
CA ALA A 68 8.13 -4.54 -2.38
C ALA A 68 7.33 -5.64 -3.10
N PRO A 69 6.20 -6.11 -2.53
CA PRO A 69 5.34 -7.08 -3.19
C PRO A 69 4.95 -6.64 -4.61
N GLY A 70 4.91 -7.59 -5.56
CA GLY A 70 4.59 -7.30 -6.96
C GLY A 70 5.72 -6.66 -7.78
N HIS A 71 6.89 -6.43 -7.18
CA HIS A 71 8.07 -5.87 -7.86
C HIS A 71 9.21 -6.89 -7.89
N TYR A 72 10.12 -6.77 -8.84
CA TYR A 72 11.27 -7.67 -8.98
C TYR A 72 12.44 -6.97 -9.67
N LEU A 73 13.66 -7.48 -9.40
CA LEU A 73 14.89 -7.05 -10.05
C LEU A 73 15.36 -8.11 -11.05
N TYR A 74 15.83 -7.68 -12.21
CA TYR A 74 16.51 -8.55 -13.15
C TYR A 74 17.96 -8.82 -12.71
N ARG A 75 18.49 -9.99 -13.07
CA ARG A 75 19.84 -10.41 -12.74
C ARG A 75 20.80 -10.17 -13.90
#